data_AF-A0A1H8E8Q9-F1
#
_entry.id   AF-A0A1H8E8Q9-F1
#
_cell.length_a   1.000
_cell.length_b   1.000
_cell.length_c   1.000
_cell.angle_alpha   90.00
_cell.angle_beta   90.00
_cell.angle_gamma   90.00
#
_symmetry.space_group_name_H-M   'P 1'
#
loop_
_entity.id
_entity.type
_entity.pdbx_description
1 polymer ?
#
loop_
_entity_poly.entity_id
_entity_poly.type
_entity_poly.pdbx_seq_one_letter_code
_entity_poly.pdbx_strand_id
1 'polypeptide(L)'
;MMKTIAKKNPQVGRYLTDMLRGQEKRFIVPAVNMGSIIGEILPPEEDTLIPLIKVQADEAEMDGRAMIHDEKMKGELTPDETVMALTFTPHEPNEAMITLKVDQGRVPPIRNYMTIAVVGKKKNINVFVDDRR
;
A
#
# COMPACT_ATOMS: atom_id res chain seq x y z
N MET A 1 -19.88 8.49 -8.84
CA MET A 1 -19.21 9.44 -7.93
C MET A 1 -17.93 10.04 -8.54
N MET A 2 -16.93 9.28 -8.99
CA MET A 2 -15.73 9.87 -9.64
C MET A 2 -16.02 10.76 -10.86
N LYS A 3 -17.00 10.42 -11.71
CA LYS A 3 -17.44 11.28 -12.84
C LYS A 3 -17.91 12.67 -12.39
N THR A 4 -18.43 12.80 -11.17
CA THR A 4 -18.92 14.07 -10.61
C THR A 4 -17.76 14.92 -10.09
N ILE A 5 -16.78 14.29 -9.45
CA ILE A 5 -15.54 14.94 -8.96
C ILE A 5 -14.70 15.43 -10.15
N ALA A 6 -14.54 14.60 -11.19
CA ALA A 6 -13.80 14.94 -12.40
C ALA A 6 -14.44 16.08 -13.21
N LYS A 7 -15.78 16.18 -13.23
CA LYS A 7 -16.48 17.31 -13.87
C LYS A 7 -16.36 18.62 -13.08
N LYS A 8 -16.24 18.56 -11.75
CA LYS A 8 -16.08 19.74 -10.89
C LYS A 8 -14.65 20.25 -10.84
N ASN A 9 -13.65 19.38 -11.02
CA ASN A 9 -12.24 19.76 -10.87
C ASN A 9 -11.36 19.13 -11.97
N PRO A 10 -11.02 19.86 -13.06
CA PRO A 10 -10.21 19.34 -14.16
C PRO A 10 -8.79 18.93 -13.75
N GLN A 11 -8.35 19.31 -12.54
CA GLN A 11 -7.07 18.90 -11.95
C GLN A 11 -7.15 17.55 -11.22
N VAL A 12 -8.30 16.86 -11.18
CA VAL A 12 -8.45 15.61 -10.42
C VAL A 12 -7.42 14.54 -10.83
N GLY A 13 -7.08 14.46 -12.13
CA GLY A 13 -6.09 13.51 -12.61
C GLY A 13 -4.69 13.79 -12.07
N ARG A 14 -4.33 15.08 -11.98
CA ARG A 14 -3.06 15.52 -11.39
C ARG A 14 -3.04 15.28 -9.89
N TYR A 15 -4.13 15.59 -9.20
CA TYR A 15 -4.31 15.29 -7.77
C TYR A 15 -4.10 13.80 -7.47
N LEU A 16 -4.78 12.91 -8.22
CA LEU A 16 -4.62 11.46 -8.04
C LEU A 16 -3.21 10.98 -8.35
N THR A 17 -2.56 11.55 -9.37
CA THR A 17 -1.16 11.24 -9.71
C THR A 17 -0.21 11.65 -8.60
N ASP A 18 -0.36 12.87 -8.07
CA ASP A 18 0.49 13.38 -6.99
C ASP A 18 0.24 12.62 -5.69
N MET A 19 -1.00 12.22 -5.43
CA MET A 19 -1.37 11.33 -4.34
C MET A 19 -0.66 9.97 -4.47
N LEU A 20 -0.78 9.29 -5.62
CA LEU A 20 -0.11 8.00 -5.85
C LEU A 20 1.41 8.12 -5.70
N ARG A 21 2.04 9.13 -6.30
CA ARG A 21 3.49 9.39 -6.15
C ARG A 21 3.91 9.64 -4.71
N GLY A 22 3.09 10.33 -3.92
CA GLY A 22 3.33 10.53 -2.50
C GLY A 22 3.33 9.22 -1.71
N GLN A 23 2.52 8.27 -2.14
CA GLN A 23 2.31 6.97 -1.50
C GLN A 23 3.33 5.93 -1.95
N GLU A 24 3.80 6.04 -3.20
CA GLU A 24 5.01 5.36 -3.69
C GLU A 24 6.23 5.71 -2.85
N LYS A 25 6.44 7.00 -2.58
CA LYS A 25 7.55 7.46 -1.70
C LYS A 25 7.45 6.94 -0.27
N ARG A 26 6.25 6.65 0.21
CA ARG A 26 6.00 6.08 1.55
C ARG A 26 5.93 4.56 1.55
N PHE A 27 6.09 3.94 0.39
CA PHE A 27 5.99 2.50 0.19
C PHE A 27 4.65 1.89 0.61
N ILE A 28 3.59 2.70 0.60
CA ILE A 28 2.20 2.24 0.77
C ILE A 28 1.70 1.66 -0.56
N VAL A 29 2.24 2.14 -1.69
CA VAL A 29 1.99 1.65 -3.05
C VAL A 29 3.36 1.37 -3.70
N PRO A 30 3.56 0.30 -4.49
CA PRO A 30 4.80 0.10 -5.21
C PRO A 30 4.78 0.96 -6.48
N ALA A 31 5.94 1.40 -6.96
CA ALA A 31 6.02 2.09 -8.24
C ALA A 31 5.79 1.06 -9.37
N VAL A 32 4.53 0.89 -9.78
CA VAL A 32 4.12 -0.05 -10.84
C VAL A 32 3.38 0.70 -11.95
N ASN A 33 3.59 0.29 -13.20
CA ASN A 33 2.82 0.79 -14.33
C ASN A 33 1.71 -0.21 -14.71
N MET A 34 0.73 0.22 -15.51
CA MET A 34 -0.38 -0.65 -15.93
C MET A 34 0.08 -1.94 -16.64
N GLY A 35 1.18 -1.90 -17.40
CA GLY A 35 1.73 -3.10 -18.05
C GLY A 35 2.26 -4.12 -17.03
N SER A 36 2.91 -3.65 -15.97
CA SER A 36 3.35 -4.49 -14.84
C SER A 36 2.15 -5.08 -14.09
N ILE A 37 1.16 -4.26 -13.77
CA ILE A 37 -0.06 -4.71 -13.07
C ILE A 37 -0.82 -5.76 -13.90
N ILE A 38 -0.97 -5.53 -15.20
CA ILE A 38 -1.64 -6.50 -16.09
C ILE A 38 -0.83 -7.79 -16.18
N GLY A 39 0.50 -7.69 -16.23
CA GLY A 39 1.40 -8.84 -16.20
C GLY A 39 1.42 -9.61 -14.88
N GLU A 40 0.97 -9.02 -13.77
CA GLU A 40 0.82 -9.66 -12.45
C GLU A 40 -0.62 -10.21 -12.24
N ILE A 41 -1.65 -9.54 -12.78
CA ILE A 41 -3.06 -9.95 -12.63
C ILE A 41 -3.45 -11.07 -13.61
N LEU A 42 -2.92 -11.06 -14.83
CA LEU A 42 -3.31 -12.01 -15.89
C LEU A 42 -2.70 -13.40 -15.78
N PRO A 43 -1.50 -13.63 -15.21
CA PRO A 43 -1.06 -14.98 -14.90
C PRO A 43 -1.93 -15.52 -13.75
N PRO A 44 -2.62 -16.65 -13.94
CA PRO A 44 -3.47 -17.24 -12.91
C PRO A 44 -2.70 -17.83 -11.71
N GLU A 45 -1.37 -17.71 -11.68
CA GLU A 45 -0.51 -18.37 -10.70
C GLU A 45 0.07 -17.43 -9.63
N GLU A 46 -0.11 -16.10 -9.76
CA GLU A 46 0.43 -15.14 -8.79
C GLU A 46 -0.67 -14.32 -8.11
N ASP A 47 -0.67 -14.33 -6.78
CA ASP A 47 -1.51 -13.46 -5.97
C ASP A 47 -0.98 -12.01 -6.06
N THR A 48 -1.88 -11.09 -6.38
CA THR A 48 -1.52 -9.68 -6.61
C THR A 48 -2.17 -8.77 -5.57
N LEU A 49 -1.44 -7.74 -5.14
CA LEU A 49 -1.98 -6.66 -4.34
C LEU A 49 -2.22 -5.43 -5.23
N ILE A 50 -3.42 -4.86 -5.24
CA ILE A 50 -3.73 -3.65 -6.02
C ILE A 50 -4.04 -2.47 -5.08
N PRO A 51 -3.52 -1.25 -5.32
CA PRO A 51 -3.88 -0.06 -4.55
C PRO A 51 -5.40 0.17 -4.48
N LEU A 52 -5.93 0.37 -3.27
CA LEU A 52 -7.32 0.74 -3.03
C LEU A 52 -7.43 2.25 -2.80
N ILE A 53 -8.37 2.88 -3.50
CA ILE A 53 -8.72 4.29 -3.33
C ILE A 53 -10.19 4.34 -2.92
N LYS A 54 -10.48 4.93 -1.76
CA LYS A 54 -11.85 5.21 -1.31
C LYS A 54 -12.15 6.69 -1.52
N VAL A 55 -13.43 7.01 -1.70
CA VAL A 55 -13.91 8.39 -1.78
C VAL A 55 -14.61 8.70 -0.46
N GLN A 56 -14.05 9.62 0.32
CA GLN A 56 -14.66 10.14 1.54
C GLN A 56 -14.87 11.64 1.39
N ALA A 57 -16.07 12.13 1.73
CA ALA A 57 -16.40 13.55 1.77
C ALA A 57 -15.99 14.34 0.49
N ASP A 58 -16.23 13.78 -0.69
CA ASP A 58 -15.85 14.32 -2.01
C ASP A 58 -14.33 14.39 -2.31
N GLU A 59 -13.49 13.84 -1.43
CA GLU A 59 -12.05 13.67 -1.63
C GLU A 59 -11.68 12.21 -1.84
N ALA A 60 -10.64 11.95 -2.64
CA ALA A 60 -10.09 10.62 -2.82
C ALA A 60 -8.96 10.40 -1.82
N GLU A 61 -9.01 9.29 -1.10
CA GLU A 61 -8.05 8.88 -0.09
C GLU A 61 -7.54 7.46 -0.39
N MET A 62 -6.27 7.22 -0.07
CA MET A 62 -5.70 5.88 -0.13
C MET A 62 -6.18 5.05 1.04
N ASP A 63 -6.61 3.83 0.74
CA ASP A 63 -7.18 2.91 1.73
C ASP A 63 -6.49 1.54 1.70
N GLY A 64 -5.17 1.55 1.57
CA GLY A 64 -4.36 0.34 1.53
C GLY A 64 -4.48 -0.41 0.20
N ARG A 65 -4.71 -1.73 0.23
CA ARG A 65 -4.65 -2.60 -0.96
C ARG A 65 -5.68 -3.72 -0.97
N ALA A 66 -6.21 -4.01 -2.15
CA ALA A 66 -7.03 -5.19 -2.41
C ALA A 66 -6.13 -6.41 -2.64
N MET A 67 -6.46 -7.53 -2.01
CA MET A 67 -5.86 -8.83 -2.29
C MET A 67 -6.62 -9.51 -3.41
N ILE A 68 -5.94 -9.79 -4.53
CA ILE A 68 -6.49 -10.42 -5.72
C ILE A 68 -5.93 -11.83 -5.86
N HIS A 69 -6.83 -12.81 -5.99
CA HIS A 69 -6.52 -14.22 -6.24
C HIS A 69 -7.58 -14.80 -7.19
N ASP A 70 -7.16 -15.55 -8.21
CA ASP A 70 -8.02 -16.05 -9.29
C ASP A 70 -8.94 -14.97 -9.88
N GLU A 71 -8.36 -13.82 -10.24
CA GLU A 71 -9.07 -12.66 -10.80
C GLU A 71 -10.17 -12.06 -9.90
N LYS A 72 -10.21 -12.44 -8.61
CA LYS A 72 -11.22 -11.99 -7.65
C LYS A 72 -10.57 -11.34 -6.44
N MET A 73 -11.20 -10.27 -5.98
CA MET A 73 -10.87 -9.69 -4.68
C MET A 73 -11.27 -10.65 -3.57
N LYS A 74 -10.31 -11.02 -2.72
CA LYS A 74 -10.51 -11.91 -1.56
C LYS A 74 -10.42 -11.20 -0.22
N GLY A 75 -9.84 -10.01 -0.18
CA GLY A 75 -9.65 -9.24 1.04
C GLY A 75 -9.05 -7.87 0.80
N GLU A 76 -8.83 -7.15 1.90
CA GLU A 76 -8.22 -5.82 1.96
C GLU A 76 -7.08 -5.85 2.99
N LEU A 77 -5.98 -5.18 2.69
CA LEU A 77 -4.95 -4.80 3.65
C LEU A 77 -5.09 -3.32 3.92
N THR A 78 -5.12 -2.95 5.20
CA THR A 78 -5.02 -1.54 5.61
C THR A 78 -3.67 -0.94 5.17
N PRO A 79 -3.52 0.41 5.18
CA PRO A 79 -2.24 1.04 4.86
C PRO A 79 -1.05 0.52 5.69
N ASP A 80 -1.25 0.32 7.00
CA ASP A 80 -0.18 -0.16 7.89
C ASP A 80 0.18 -1.63 7.61
N GLU A 81 -0.83 -2.50 7.41
CA GLU A 81 -0.62 -3.89 7.02
C GLU A 81 0.07 -4.00 5.66
N THR A 82 -0.26 -3.08 4.75
CA THR A 82 0.38 -2.99 3.43
C THR A 82 1.87 -2.67 3.55
N VAL A 83 2.23 -1.65 4.33
CA VAL A 83 3.64 -1.28 4.56
C VAL A 83 4.38 -2.45 5.18
N MET A 84 3.78 -3.13 6.15
CA MET A 84 4.36 -4.33 6.77
C MET A 84 4.57 -5.45 5.75
N ALA A 85 3.55 -5.80 4.96
CA ALA A 85 3.63 -6.85 3.95
C ALA A 85 4.73 -6.58 2.91
N LEU A 86 4.75 -5.37 2.35
CA LEU A 86 5.76 -4.96 1.37
C LEU A 86 7.16 -4.90 1.94
N THR A 87 7.29 -4.56 3.22
CA THR A 87 8.58 -4.62 3.90
C THR A 87 9.15 -6.05 3.84
N PHE A 88 8.33 -7.10 3.82
CA PHE A 88 8.80 -8.49 3.70
C PHE A 88 8.84 -9.02 2.26
N THR A 89 8.46 -8.28 1.24
CA THR A 89 8.64 -8.71 -0.16
C THR A 89 10.05 -8.33 -0.66
N PRO A 90 10.56 -8.96 -1.72
CA PRO A 90 11.87 -8.62 -2.29
C PRO A 90 11.89 -7.25 -3.00
N HIS A 91 10.73 -6.60 -3.17
CA HIS A 91 10.67 -5.24 -3.69
C HIS A 91 11.25 -4.28 -2.64
N GLU A 92 12.40 -3.70 -2.94
CA GLU A 92 13.16 -2.86 -2.00
C GLU A 92 12.49 -1.51 -1.76
N PRO A 93 12.01 -1.20 -0.54
CA PRO A 93 11.89 0.17 -0.11
C PRO A 93 13.27 0.78 0.08
N ASN A 94 13.49 1.94 -0.53
CA ASN A 94 14.53 2.84 -0.05
C ASN A 94 14.30 3.17 1.44
N GLU A 95 13.03 3.32 1.85
CA GLU A 95 12.60 3.53 3.23
C GLU A 95 11.10 3.20 3.38
N ALA A 96 10.72 2.40 4.38
CA ALA A 96 9.33 2.13 4.73
C ALA A 96 9.01 2.74 6.11
N MET A 97 7.91 3.47 6.25
CA MET A 97 7.56 4.17 7.49
C MET A 97 6.22 3.69 8.03
N ILE A 98 6.20 3.31 9.31
CA ILE A 98 4.97 2.99 10.05
C ILE A 98 4.83 4.00 11.18
N THR A 99 3.71 4.70 11.27
CA THR A 99 3.46 5.68 12.35
C THR A 99 2.33 5.18 13.23
N LEU A 100 2.68 4.82 14.47
CA LEU A 100 1.76 4.24 15.44
C LEU A 100 1.42 5.28 16.50
N LYS A 101 0.14 5.35 16.87
CA LYS A 101 -0.28 6.08 18.07
C LYS A 101 0.05 5.23 19.30
N VAL A 102 0.92 5.74 20.17
CA VAL A 102 1.44 5.02 21.36
C VAL A 102 0.92 5.58 22.68
N ASP A 103 0.32 6.77 22.67
CA ASP A 103 -0.27 7.44 23.85
C ASP A 103 -1.48 8.28 23.39
N GLN A 104 -2.29 8.80 24.31
CA GLN A 104 -3.40 9.71 24.01
C GLN A 104 -3.39 11.02 24.81
N GLY A 105 -2.49 11.17 25.79
CA GLY A 105 -2.54 12.29 26.75
C GLY A 105 -1.43 13.33 26.65
N ARG A 106 -0.44 13.14 25.78
CA ARG A 106 0.75 14.01 25.75
C ARG A 106 0.52 15.27 24.93
N VAL A 107 1.07 16.37 25.46
CA VAL A 107 1.13 17.68 24.80
C VAL A 107 2.60 18.00 24.48
N PRO A 108 2.93 18.40 23.24
CA PRO A 108 2.04 18.52 22.08
C PRO A 108 1.55 17.16 21.54
N PRO A 109 0.42 17.10 20.81
CA PRO A 109 -0.19 15.86 20.33
C PRO A 109 0.74 14.94 19.54
N ILE A 110 1.79 15.48 18.90
CA ILE A 110 2.78 14.69 18.18
C ILE A 110 3.57 13.72 19.08
N ARG A 111 3.68 14.01 20.39
CA ARG A 111 4.30 13.12 21.38
C ARG A 111 3.51 11.84 21.63
N ASN A 112 2.28 11.76 21.13
CA ASN A 112 1.45 10.57 21.21
C ASN A 112 1.74 9.56 20.09
N TYR A 113 2.64 9.89 19.17
CA TYR A 113 2.96 9.06 18.01
C TYR A 113 4.43 8.64 18.02
N MET A 114 4.67 7.44 17.49
CA MET A 114 6.01 6.91 17.22
C MET A 114 6.08 6.49 15.76
N THR A 115 7.11 6.95 15.05
CA THR A 115 7.37 6.51 13.68
C THR A 115 8.54 5.54 13.68
N ILE A 116 8.33 4.37 13.08
CA ILE A 116 9.35 3.36 12.85
C ILE A 116 9.71 3.43 11.36
N ALA A 117 10.96 3.76 11.08
CA ALA A 117 11.51 3.73 9.72
C ALA A 117 12.32 2.44 9.54
N VAL A 118 12.00 1.67 8.50
CA VAL A 118 12.74 0.48 8.07
C VAL A 118 13.58 0.85 6.86
N VAL A 119 14.90 0.82 7.03
CA VAL A 119 15.89 1.24 6.03
C VAL A 119 16.93 0.13 5.85
N GLY A 120 17.42 -0.08 4.62
CA GLY A 120 18.55 -0.97 4.35
C GLY A 120 18.27 -2.44 4.68
N LYS A 121 17.10 -2.94 4.27
CA LYS A 121 16.65 -4.28 4.64
C LYS A 121 17.53 -5.38 4.03
N LYS A 122 18.03 -6.30 4.86
CA LYS A 122 18.59 -7.59 4.43
C LYS A 122 17.64 -8.70 4.87
N LYS A 123 17.13 -9.47 3.92
CA LYS A 123 16.19 -10.57 4.17
C LYS A 123 16.86 -11.90 3.86
N ASN A 124 16.80 -12.85 4.80
CA ASN A 124 17.18 -14.23 4.57
C ASN A 124 16.01 -15.13 5.03
N ILE A 125 15.35 -15.80 4.09
CA ILE A 125 14.32 -16.81 4.40
C ILE A 125 14.91 -18.17 4.08
N ASN A 126 14.97 -19.04 5.10
CA ASN A 126 15.24 -20.45 4.93
C ASN A 126 13.92 -21.20 5.05
N VAL A 127 13.47 -21.80 3.95
CA VAL A 127 12.28 -22.67 3.93
C VAL A 127 12.76 -24.12 4.00
N PHE A 128 12.24 -24.88 4.97
CA PHE A 128 12.49 -26.30 5.09
C PHE A 128 11.17 -27.05 4.88
N VAL A 129 11.19 -28.09 4.06
CA VAL A 129 10.09 -29.02 3.94
C VAL A 129 10.39 -30.19 4.88
N ASP A 130 9.57 -30.33 5.93
CA ASP A 130 9.64 -31.49 6.81
C ASP A 130 8.75 -32.60 6.23
N ASP A 131 9.32 -33.38 5.32
CA ASP A 131 8.66 -34.57 4.75
C ASP A 131 8.65 -35.70 5.80
N ARG A 132 7.78 -35.56 6.81
CA ARG A 132 7.34 -36.71 7.61
C ARG A 132 6.18 -37.38 6.89
N ARG A 133 6.50 -38.26 5.95
CA ARG A 133 5.60 -39.30 5.46
C ARG A 133 6.30 -40.64 5.46
#